data_AF-A0A7Z9I2W2-F1
#
_entry.id   AF-A0A7Z9I2W2-F1
#
_cell.length_a   1.000
_cell.length_b   1.000
_cell.length_c   1.000
_cell.angle_alpha   90.00
_cell.angle_beta   90.00
_cell.angle_gamma   90.00
#
_symmetry.space_group_name_H-M   'P 1'
#
loop_
_entity.id
_entity.type
_entity.pdbx_description
1 polymer ?
#
loop_
_entity_poly.entity_id
_entity_poly.type
_entity_poly.pdbx_seq_one_letter_code
_entity_poly.pdbx_strand_id
1 'polypeptide(L)' 'MSEVQDYQSRLSDPASRKFETFPYLPEMDDDATRKQVEYIVSKGWKR' A
#
# COMPACT_ATOMS: atom_id res chain seq x y z
N MET A 1 -4.83 -11.59 -33.53
CA MET A 1 -4.09 -12.32 -32.48
C MET A 1 -3.50 -11.27 -31.57
N SER A 2 -3.84 -11.26 -30.28
CA SER A 2 -3.26 -10.32 -29.33
C SER A 2 -1.80 -10.69 -29.08
N GLU A 3 -0.92 -9.71 -29.26
CA GLU A 3 0.50 -9.81 -28.89
C GLU A 3 0.59 -10.15 -27.39
N VAL A 4 1.35 -11.19 -27.04
CA VAL A 4 1.55 -11.57 -25.64
C VAL A 4 2.54 -10.58 -25.04
N GLN A 5 2.06 -9.75 -24.11
CA GLN A 5 2.90 -8.81 -23.38
C GLN A 5 3.73 -9.57 -22.34
N ASP A 6 5.05 -9.47 -22.44
CA ASP A 6 5.94 -9.99 -21.42
C ASP A 6 6.00 -9.04 -20.20
N TYR A 7 5.76 -9.58 -19.01
CA TYR A 7 5.82 -8.85 -17.74
C TYR A 7 7.03 -9.34 -16.94
N GLN A 8 8.10 -8.58 -17.02
CA GLN A 8 9.33 -8.87 -16.29
C GLN A 8 9.08 -8.83 -14.78
N SER A 9 9.47 -9.92 -14.10
CA SER A 9 9.35 -10.03 -12.65
C SER A 9 10.16 -8.93 -11.95
N ARG A 10 9.55 -8.28 -10.96
CA ARG A 10 10.22 -7.31 -10.08
C ARG A 10 10.65 -7.92 -8.76
N LEU A 11 10.66 -9.25 -8.62
CA LEU A 11 10.92 -9.93 -7.34
C LEU A 11 12.28 -9.59 -6.71
N SER A 12 13.29 -9.29 -7.54
CA SER A 12 14.63 -8.89 -7.10
C SER A 12 14.80 -7.39 -6.89
N ASP A 13 13.81 -6.56 -7.25
CA ASP A 13 13.87 -5.11 -7.10
C ASP A 13 13.58 -4.72 -5.63
N PRO A 14 14.54 -4.12 -4.90
CA PRO A 14 14.30 -3.69 -3.53
C PRO A 14 13.14 -2.69 -3.37
N ALA A 15 12.81 -1.93 -4.42
CA ALA A 15 11.70 -0.98 -4.44
C ALA A 15 10.33 -1.67 -4.60
N SER A 16 10.30 -2.95 -4.99
CA SER A 16 9.05 -3.71 -5.08
C SER A 16 8.56 -4.25 -3.74
N ARG A 17 9.36 -4.12 -2.66
CA ARG A 17 8.99 -4.59 -1.32
C ARG A 17 7.74 -3.88 -0.82
N LYS A 18 6.81 -4.66 -0.25
CA LYS A 18 5.49 -4.21 0.18
C LYS A 18 5.37 -4.31 1.69
N PHE A 19 4.62 -3.38 2.28
CA PHE A 19 4.42 -3.26 3.73
C PHE A 19 2.99 -3.62 4.12
N GLU A 20 2.55 -4.82 3.74
CA GLU A 20 1.22 -5.36 4.04
C GLU A 20 0.05 -4.51 3.54
N THR A 21 -0.60 -3.75 4.42
CA THR A 21 -1.83 -3.00 4.10
C THR A 21 -1.44 -1.64 3.51
N PHE A 22 -2.08 -1.26 2.40
CA PHE A 22 -1.88 -0.02 1.62
C PHE A 22 -0.70 0.11 0.62
N PRO A 23 0.27 -0.81 0.46
CA PRO A 23 1.47 -0.58 -0.36
C PRO A 23 1.23 -0.65 -1.89
N TYR A 24 -0.04 -0.79 -2.31
CA TYR A 24 -0.50 -0.69 -3.70
C TYR A 24 -1.26 0.61 -3.99
N LEU A 25 -1.47 1.45 -2.98
CA LEU A 25 -2.05 2.78 -3.14
C LEU A 25 -0.93 3.82 -3.31
N PRO A 26 -1.25 5.04 -3.78
CA PRO A 26 -0.34 6.17 -3.68
C PRO A 26 0.12 6.40 -2.24
N GLU A 27 1.31 6.99 -2.09
CA GLU A 27 1.84 7.37 -0.78
C GLU A 27 0.84 8.30 -0.06
N MET A 28 0.63 8.03 1.22
CA MET A 28 -0.32 8.78 2.03
C MET A 28 0.30 10.10 2.47
N ASP A 29 -0.45 11.18 2.33
CA ASP A 29 -0.11 12.46 2.96
C ASP A 29 -0.52 12.48 4.45
N ASP A 30 -0.20 13.59 5.11
CA ASP A 30 -0.49 13.78 6.54
C ASP A 30 -1.98 13.68 6.86
N ASP A 31 -2.85 14.15 5.96
CA ASP A 31 -4.29 14.15 6.15
C ASP A 31 -4.89 12.75 6.01
N ALA A 32 -4.44 11.98 5.02
CA ALA A 32 -4.82 10.59 4.85
C ALA A 32 -4.33 9.75 6.03
N THR A 33 -3.10 9.99 6.51
CA THR A 33 -2.53 9.32 7.69
C THR A 33 -3.37 9.62 8.93
N ARG A 34 -3.74 10.88 9.15
CA ARG A 34 -4.60 11.29 10.29
C ARG A 34 -5.93 10.55 10.30
N LYS A 35 -6.59 10.42 9.14
CA LYS A 35 -7.85 9.67 9.04
C LYS A 35 -7.72 8.19 9.43
N GLN A 36 -6.61 7.53 9.09
CA GLN A 36 -6.38 6.15 9.50
C GLN A 36 -6.15 6.04 11.01
N VAL A 37 -5.42 6.99 11.61
CA VAL A 37 -5.24 7.04 13.06
C VAL A 37 -6.58 7.26 13.76
N GLU A 38 -7.38 8.23 13.31
CA GLU A 38 -8.72 8.50 13.83
C GLU A 38 -9.63 7.28 13.73
N TYR A 39 -9.59 6.55 12.60
CA TYR A 39 -10.30 5.30 12.43
C TYR A 39 -9.92 4.30 13.51
N ILE A 40 -8.63 4.04 13.72
CA ILE A 40 -8.12 3.11 14.75
C ILE A 40 -8.60 3.52 16.16
N VAL A 41 -8.50 4.81 16.49
CA VAL A 41 -8.95 5.36 17.79
C VAL A 41 -10.46 5.20 17.97
N SER A 42 -11.26 5.50 16.94
CA SER A 42 -12.72 5.36 16.97
C SER A 42 -13.19 3.92 17.20
N LYS A 43 -12.37 2.94 16.82
CA LYS A 43 -12.62 1.52 17.03
C LYS A 43 -12.17 1.03 18.41
N GLY A 44 -11.56 1.88 19.23
CA GLY A 44 -11.07 1.51 20.56
C GLY A 44 -9.92 0.51 20.54
N TRP A 45 -9.17 0.43 19.43
CA TRP A 45 -8.10 -0.57 19.24
C TRP A 45 -6.80 -0.22 19.97
N LYS A 46 -6.74 0.92 20.65
CA LYS A 46 -5.76 1.21 21.69
C LYS A 46 -6.51 1.52 22.98
N ARG A 47 -6.16 0.77 24.04
CA ARG A 47 -6.56 1.02 25.43
C ARG A 47 -5.32 1.25 26.25
#